data_AF-A0A7S2L0D4-F1
#
_entry.id   AF-A0A7S2L0D4-F1
#
_cell.length_a   1.000
_cell.length_b   1.000
_cell.length_c   1.000
_cell.angle_alpha   90.00
_cell.angle_beta   90.00
_cell.angle_gamma   90.00
#
_symmetry.space_group_name_H-M   'P 1'
#
loop_
_entity.id
_entity.type
_entity.pdbx_description
1 polymer ?
#
loop_
_entity_poly.entity_id
_entity_poly.type
_entity_poly.pdbx_seq_one_letter_code
_entity_poly.pdbx_strand_id
1 'polypeptide(L)'
;FGAFSSCRNLADVECGEKLMRIEGNAFDQCRSLRRIVIPLKVDMVGFYDRAFNSDGLSKIDLVGGIHKTISSLHLDSWKSQMNQQINRVNLTLPTVPAGSKTTFIQDWIVSTHRRFNHCKKEHYKLLKEATTLLELALWKSMLEINADSSFEVNPKKKAKIDDMTSRTKQRIASGAAMSIVIKNVL
;
A
#
# COMPACT_ATOMS: atom_id res chain seq x y z
N PHE A 1 18.33 -28.20 5.61
CA PHE A 1 19.72 -27.79 5.91
C PHE A 1 19.67 -26.77 7.04
N GLY A 2 20.35 -27.00 8.18
CA GLY A 2 20.30 -26.08 9.33
C GLY A 2 21.56 -25.21 9.46
N ALA A 3 21.58 -24.04 8.82
CA ALA A 3 22.75 -23.16 8.73
C ALA A 3 23.36 -22.75 10.09
N PHE A 4 22.50 -22.49 11.08
CA PHE A 4 22.89 -22.13 12.45
C PHE A 4 22.33 -23.10 13.48
N SER A 5 22.05 -24.35 13.07
CA SER A 5 21.49 -25.34 13.99
C SER A 5 22.40 -25.52 15.21
N SER A 6 21.80 -25.52 16.40
CA SER A 6 22.46 -25.68 17.70
C SER A 6 23.49 -24.61 18.06
N CYS A 7 23.47 -23.42 17.42
CA CYS A 7 24.28 -22.28 17.83
C CYS A 7 23.82 -21.71 19.18
N ARG A 8 24.33 -22.26 20.29
CA ARG A 8 23.89 -21.94 21.66
C ARG A 8 24.19 -20.52 22.12
N ASN A 9 25.15 -19.83 21.49
CA ASN A 9 25.53 -18.46 21.85
C ASN A 9 24.87 -17.40 20.95
N LEU A 10 24.19 -17.80 19.88
CA LEU A 10 23.52 -16.88 18.97
C LEU A 10 22.31 -16.26 19.70
N ALA A 11 22.37 -14.97 19.99
CA ALA A 11 21.36 -14.27 20.78
C ALA A 11 20.44 -13.36 19.96
N ASP A 12 20.98 -12.80 18.88
CA ASP A 12 20.30 -11.87 17.99
C ASP A 12 20.71 -12.17 16.54
N VAL A 13 19.77 -12.04 15.62
CA VAL A 13 19.96 -12.27 14.19
C VAL A 13 19.27 -11.15 13.42
N GLU A 14 20.04 -10.44 12.60
CA GLU A 14 19.52 -9.44 11.69
C GLU A 14 19.58 -9.96 10.24
N CYS A 15 18.43 -10.31 9.67
CA CYS A 15 18.37 -10.66 8.26
C CYS A 15 18.24 -9.40 7.41
N GLY A 16 18.95 -9.36 6.28
CA GLY A 16 18.83 -8.27 5.31
C GLY A 16 17.52 -8.32 4.52
N GLU A 17 17.10 -7.19 3.96
CA GLU A 17 15.87 -7.06 3.14
C GLU A 17 15.86 -7.98 1.90
N LYS A 18 17.04 -8.32 1.40
CA LYS A 18 17.25 -9.19 0.25
C LYS A 18 17.09 -10.68 0.57
N LEU A 19 16.96 -11.06 1.85
CA LEU A 19 16.75 -12.47 2.22
C LEU A 19 15.49 -13.00 1.54
N MET A 20 15.61 -14.14 0.87
CA MET A 20 14.51 -14.73 0.11
C MET A 20 13.73 -15.74 0.96
N ARG A 21 14.44 -16.59 1.70
CA ARG A 21 13.86 -17.67 2.49
C ARG A 21 14.79 -18.08 3.63
N ILE A 22 14.18 -18.50 4.73
CA ILE A 22 14.79 -19.20 5.84
C ILE A 22 14.48 -20.69 5.66
N GLU A 23 15.54 -21.48 5.48
CA GLU A 23 15.44 -22.91 5.22
C GLU A 23 15.11 -23.73 6.49
N GLY A 24 14.63 -24.95 6.27
CA GLY A 24 14.29 -25.88 7.35
C GLY A 24 15.46 -26.16 8.29
N ASN A 25 15.21 -26.01 9.60
CA ASN A 25 16.16 -26.13 10.70
C ASN A 25 17.25 -25.03 10.78
N ALA A 26 17.11 -23.91 10.06
CA ALA A 26 18.11 -22.85 10.05
C ALA A 26 18.55 -22.39 11.45
N PHE A 27 17.63 -22.26 12.41
CA PHE A 27 17.89 -21.85 13.79
C PHE A 27 17.38 -22.87 14.81
N ASP A 28 17.31 -24.15 14.43
CA ASP A 28 16.91 -25.24 15.32
C ASP A 28 17.85 -25.31 16.54
N GLN A 29 17.29 -25.50 17.74
CA GLN A 29 18.03 -25.56 19.01
C GLN A 29 18.96 -24.37 19.33
N CYS A 30 18.74 -23.20 18.75
CA CYS A 30 19.43 -21.95 19.12
C CYS A 30 18.92 -21.40 20.46
N ARG A 31 19.29 -22.02 21.58
CA ARG A 31 18.67 -21.75 22.90
C ARG A 31 18.79 -20.31 23.40
N SER A 32 19.83 -19.58 22.99
CA SER A 32 20.01 -18.18 23.39
C SER A 32 19.36 -17.18 22.43
N LEU A 33 18.83 -17.62 21.29
CA LEU A 33 18.28 -16.72 20.28
C LEU A 33 17.01 -16.08 20.82
N ARG A 34 17.04 -14.78 21.09
CA ARG A 34 15.91 -14.03 21.67
C ARG A 34 15.18 -13.22 20.63
N ARG A 35 15.91 -12.64 19.69
CA ARG A 35 15.41 -11.74 18.66
C ARG A 35 15.84 -12.20 17.28
N ILE A 36 14.92 -12.09 16.32
CA ILE A 36 15.27 -12.13 14.91
C ILE A 36 14.58 -10.99 14.15
N VAL A 37 15.31 -10.39 13.21
CA VAL A 37 14.76 -9.44 12.25
C VAL A 37 14.58 -10.14 10.91
N ILE A 38 13.37 -10.12 10.33
CA ILE A 38 13.08 -10.77 9.04
C ILE A 38 12.32 -9.85 8.08
N PRO A 39 12.46 -10.02 6.75
CA PRO A 39 11.57 -9.35 5.80
C PRO A 39 10.17 -9.97 5.85
N LEU A 40 9.12 -9.16 5.64
CA LEU A 40 7.75 -9.65 5.52
C LEU A 40 7.48 -10.18 4.09
N LYS A 41 7.89 -11.42 3.80
CA LYS A 41 7.58 -12.13 2.55
C LYS A 41 6.77 -13.39 2.84
N VAL A 42 5.77 -13.70 2.02
CA VAL A 42 4.84 -14.84 2.24
C VAL A 42 5.59 -16.17 2.40
N ASP A 43 6.60 -16.39 1.57
CA ASP A 43 7.38 -17.65 1.57
C ASP A 43 8.69 -17.54 2.37
N MET A 44 8.78 -16.57 3.30
CA MET A 44 9.99 -16.35 4.10
C MET A 44 10.39 -17.59 4.91
N VAL A 45 9.42 -18.42 5.32
CA VAL A 45 9.66 -19.63 6.12
C VAL A 45 8.82 -20.76 5.53
N GLY A 46 9.42 -21.92 5.26
CA GLY A 46 8.73 -23.02 4.56
C GLY A 46 7.79 -23.85 5.43
N PHE A 47 6.60 -24.17 4.92
CA PHE A 47 5.61 -24.98 5.65
C PHE A 47 6.20 -26.27 6.22
N TYR A 48 5.82 -26.60 7.46
CA TYR A 48 6.28 -27.78 8.20
C TYR A 48 7.77 -27.79 8.60
N ASP A 49 8.47 -26.66 8.46
CA ASP A 49 9.86 -26.53 8.90
C ASP A 49 9.99 -26.43 10.43
N ARG A 50 11.17 -26.81 10.94
CA ARG A 50 11.60 -26.56 12.33
C ARG A 50 12.61 -25.43 12.44
N ALA A 51 12.50 -24.44 11.54
CA ALA A 51 13.45 -23.33 11.43
C ALA A 51 13.65 -22.59 12.77
N PHE A 52 12.60 -22.46 13.59
CA PHE A 52 12.61 -21.71 14.85
C PHE A 52 12.31 -22.57 16.07
N ASN A 53 12.69 -23.85 16.05
CA ASN A 53 12.52 -24.75 17.19
C ASN A 53 13.56 -24.45 18.29
N SER A 54 13.36 -23.34 18.99
CA SER A 54 14.20 -22.86 20.09
C SER A 54 13.34 -22.23 21.19
N ASP A 55 13.71 -22.44 22.44
CA ASP A 55 12.93 -21.94 23.58
C ASP A 55 13.12 -20.42 23.81
N GLY A 56 14.26 -19.88 23.41
CA GLY A 56 14.64 -18.49 23.68
C GLY A 56 13.89 -17.45 22.84
N LEU A 57 13.41 -17.82 21.65
CA LEU A 57 12.94 -16.86 20.66
C LEU A 57 11.62 -16.22 21.11
N SER A 58 11.67 -14.93 21.42
CA SER A 58 10.55 -14.21 22.00
C SER A 58 10.19 -12.94 21.24
N LYS A 59 11.08 -12.45 20.38
CA LYS A 59 10.89 -11.21 19.63
C LYS A 59 11.18 -11.38 18.14
N ILE A 60 10.30 -10.83 17.32
CA ILE A 60 10.46 -10.67 15.88
C ILE A 60 10.28 -9.21 15.53
N ASP A 61 11.27 -8.67 14.84
CA ASP A 61 11.19 -7.35 14.22
C ASP A 61 11.14 -7.51 12.69
N LEU A 62 10.54 -6.54 12.01
CA LEU A 62 10.47 -6.52 10.55
C LEU A 62 11.51 -5.58 9.97
N VAL A 63 12.16 -6.02 8.89
CA VAL A 63 13.00 -5.15 8.04
C VAL A 63 12.30 -4.88 6.70
N GLY A 64 12.69 -3.79 6.05
CA GLY A 64 12.20 -3.44 4.72
C GLY A 64 11.16 -2.33 4.69
N GLY A 65 10.60 -2.13 3.49
CA GLY A 65 9.65 -1.05 3.19
C GLY A 65 8.27 -1.17 3.84
N ILE A 66 8.04 -2.16 4.73
CA ILE A 66 6.74 -2.34 5.38
C ILE A 66 6.37 -1.15 6.26
N HIS A 67 7.30 -0.66 7.07
CA HIS A 67 7.06 0.53 7.91
C HIS A 67 6.78 1.76 7.06
N LYS A 68 7.54 1.97 5.98
CA LYS A 68 7.31 3.05 5.02
C LYS A 68 5.91 2.97 4.40
N THR A 69 5.48 1.76 4.01
CA THR A 69 4.17 1.59 3.38
C THR A 69 3.03 1.80 4.38
N ILE A 70 3.20 1.40 5.63
CA ILE A 70 2.24 1.69 6.70
C ILE A 70 2.16 3.20 6.92
N SER A 71 3.31 3.89 7.00
CA SER A 71 3.36 5.35 7.16
C SER A 71 2.72 6.11 6.00
N SER A 72 2.74 5.59 4.77
CA SER A 72 2.11 6.21 3.61
C SER A 72 0.59 6.03 3.52
N LEU A 73 -0.04 5.24 4.40
CA LEU A 73 -1.49 5.10 4.41
C LEU A 73 -2.15 6.42 4.81
N HIS A 74 -3.20 6.83 4.09
CA HIS A 74 -3.89 8.10 4.37
C HIS A 74 -4.70 8.06 5.69
N LEU A 75 -5.31 6.93 6.02
CA LEU A 75 -6.20 6.81 7.18
C LEU A 75 -5.44 6.32 8.41
N ASP A 76 -5.50 7.11 9.50
CA ASP A 76 -4.86 6.77 10.77
C ASP A 76 -5.41 5.48 11.39
N SER A 77 -6.71 5.22 11.17
CA SER A 77 -7.33 3.94 11.55
C SER A 77 -6.60 2.75 10.91
N TRP A 78 -6.24 2.83 9.63
CA TRP A 78 -5.51 1.75 8.96
C TRP A 78 -4.06 1.65 9.41
N LYS A 79 -3.39 2.78 9.66
CA LYS A 79 -2.04 2.76 10.27
C LYS A 79 -2.07 2.02 11.60
N SER A 80 -3.02 2.38 12.47
CA SER A 80 -3.19 1.76 13.78
C SER A 80 -3.46 0.26 13.67
N GLN A 81 -4.41 -0.14 12.80
CA GLN A 81 -4.71 -1.56 12.58
C GLN A 81 -3.48 -2.35 12.09
N MET A 82 -2.71 -1.81 11.15
CA MET A 82 -1.52 -2.49 10.64
C MET A 82 -0.42 -2.59 11.69
N ASN A 83 -0.16 -1.51 12.43
CA ASN A 83 0.80 -1.50 13.54
C ASN A 83 0.40 -2.51 14.62
N GLN A 84 -0.89 -2.63 14.92
CA GLN A 84 -1.38 -3.65 15.84
C GLN A 84 -1.13 -5.08 15.30
N GLN A 85 -1.36 -5.35 14.01
CA GLN A 85 -1.10 -6.68 13.45
C GLN A 85 0.39 -7.07 13.49
N ILE A 86 1.29 -6.15 13.15
CA ILE A 86 2.73 -6.45 13.19
C ILE A 86 3.22 -6.65 14.63
N ASN A 87 2.70 -5.87 15.59
CA ASN A 87 3.16 -5.94 16.99
C ASN A 87 2.58 -7.14 17.75
N ARG A 88 1.45 -7.70 17.31
CA ARG A 88 0.80 -8.86 17.96
C ARG A 88 1.70 -10.08 18.05
N VAL A 89 2.62 -10.28 17.09
CA VAL A 89 3.56 -11.41 17.13
C VAL A 89 4.39 -11.41 18.40
N ASN A 90 4.84 -10.25 18.84
CA ASN A 90 5.72 -10.10 20.00
C ASN A 90 5.00 -10.28 21.34
N LEU A 91 3.67 -10.26 21.33
CA LEU A 91 2.84 -10.56 22.51
C LEU A 91 2.60 -12.07 22.66
N THR A 92 2.49 -12.79 21.54
CA THR A 92 2.13 -14.22 21.56
C THR A 92 3.35 -15.13 21.43
N LEU A 93 4.37 -14.76 20.66
CA LEU A 93 5.57 -15.59 20.42
C LEU A 93 6.26 -16.11 21.69
N PRO A 94 6.38 -15.32 22.79
CA PRO A 94 6.99 -15.82 24.03
C PRO A 94 6.23 -17.00 24.67
N THR A 95 4.91 -17.09 24.47
CA THR A 95 4.08 -18.16 25.06
C THR A 95 3.94 -19.37 24.15
N VAL A 96 4.36 -19.27 22.89
CA VAL A 96 4.31 -20.36 21.91
C VAL A 96 5.41 -21.39 22.23
N PRO A 97 5.06 -22.68 22.37
CA PRO A 97 6.04 -23.76 22.54
C PRO A 97 7.05 -23.81 21.40
N ALA A 98 8.32 -24.12 21.68
CA ALA A 98 9.40 -24.12 20.69
C ALA A 98 9.05 -24.89 19.41
N GLY A 99 8.46 -26.08 19.54
CA GLY A 99 8.06 -26.91 18.39
C GLY A 99 6.99 -26.29 17.49
N SER A 100 6.24 -25.29 17.97
CA SER A 100 5.16 -24.61 17.24
C SER A 100 5.53 -23.20 16.79
N LYS A 101 6.70 -22.67 17.18
CA LYS A 101 7.11 -21.30 16.84
C LYS A 101 7.19 -21.09 15.33
N THR A 102 7.76 -22.04 14.57
CA THR A 102 7.85 -21.89 13.12
C THR A 102 6.48 -21.72 12.46
N THR A 103 5.52 -22.58 12.79
CA THR A 103 4.16 -22.53 12.25
C THR A 103 3.45 -21.25 12.67
N PHE A 104 3.58 -20.85 13.94
CA PHE A 104 3.02 -19.59 14.43
C PHE A 104 3.55 -18.38 13.65
N ILE A 105 4.86 -18.32 13.40
CA ILE A 105 5.49 -17.23 12.64
C ILE A 105 4.98 -17.22 11.20
N GLN A 106 4.82 -18.39 10.58
CA GLN A 106 4.25 -18.51 9.23
C GLN A 106 2.82 -17.99 9.16
N ASP A 107 1.96 -18.42 10.08
CA ASP A 107 0.57 -17.99 10.15
C ASP A 107 0.48 -16.47 10.39
N TRP A 108 1.36 -15.93 11.23
CA TRP A 108 1.48 -14.50 11.44
C TRP A 108 1.89 -13.76 10.16
N ILE A 109 2.90 -14.24 9.42
CA ILE A 109 3.32 -13.65 8.14
C ILE A 109 2.16 -13.64 7.14
N VAL A 110 1.50 -14.79 6.96
CA VAL A 110 0.39 -14.95 6.02
C VAL A 110 -0.78 -14.03 6.39
N SER A 111 -1.16 -14.00 7.66
CA SER A 111 -2.26 -13.15 8.14
C SER A 111 -1.95 -11.66 8.02
N THR A 112 -0.71 -11.25 8.33
CA THR A 112 -0.25 -9.87 8.17
C THR A 112 -0.29 -9.45 6.69
N HIS A 113 0.18 -10.31 5.80
CA HIS A 113 0.16 -10.04 4.36
C HIS A 113 -1.27 -9.95 3.81
N ARG A 114 -2.18 -10.83 4.24
CA ARG A 114 -3.61 -10.75 3.89
C ARG A 114 -4.23 -9.43 4.34
N ARG A 115 -3.97 -8.99 5.58
CA ARG A 115 -4.50 -7.72 6.10
C ARG A 115 -3.98 -6.54 5.31
N PHE A 116 -2.68 -6.55 5.01
CA PHE A 116 -2.05 -5.50 4.22
C PHE A 116 -2.65 -5.38 2.82
N ASN A 117 -2.82 -6.51 2.14
CA ASN A 117 -3.45 -6.55 0.81
C ASN A 117 -4.91 -6.08 0.85
N HIS A 118 -5.64 -6.41 1.93
CA HIS A 118 -6.99 -5.90 2.14
C HIS A 118 -6.98 -4.37 2.29
N CYS A 119 -6.17 -3.81 3.19
CA CYS A 119 -6.05 -2.36 3.37
C CYS A 119 -5.64 -1.65 2.07
N LYS A 120 -4.70 -2.21 1.30
CA LYS A 120 -4.28 -1.67 0.00
C LYS A 120 -5.44 -1.65 -1.00
N LYS A 121 -6.25 -2.71 -1.05
CA LYS A 121 -7.40 -2.81 -1.96
C LYS A 121 -8.48 -1.78 -1.60
N GLU A 122 -8.80 -1.64 -0.31
CA GLU A 122 -9.76 -0.63 0.15
C GLU A 122 -9.25 0.79 -0.11
N HIS A 123 -7.96 1.04 0.13
CA HIS A 123 -7.33 2.34 -0.19
C HIS A 123 -7.48 2.69 -1.66
N TYR A 124 -7.16 1.74 -2.54
CA TYR A 124 -7.25 1.92 -3.98
C TYR A 124 -8.70 2.19 -4.43
N LYS A 125 -9.68 1.51 -3.82
CA LYS A 125 -11.10 1.73 -4.09
C LYS A 125 -11.51 3.18 -3.74
N LEU A 126 -11.18 3.64 -2.53
CA LEU A 126 -11.49 5.01 -2.10
C LEU A 126 -10.82 6.06 -2.99
N LEU A 127 -9.56 5.84 -3.34
CA LEU A 127 -8.84 6.74 -4.24
C LEU A 127 -9.53 6.84 -5.60
N LYS A 128 -9.93 5.70 -6.17
CA LYS A 128 -10.66 5.67 -7.45
C LYS A 128 -12.00 6.43 -7.37
N GLU A 129 -12.78 6.20 -6.33
CA GLU A 129 -14.05 6.90 -6.11
C GLU A 129 -13.84 8.42 -5.97
N ALA A 130 -12.87 8.85 -5.16
CA ALA A 130 -12.53 10.25 -4.99
C ALA A 130 -12.12 10.92 -6.31
N THR A 131 -11.27 10.26 -7.11
CA THR A 131 -10.85 10.76 -8.42
C THR A 131 -12.04 10.93 -9.37
N THR A 132 -12.96 9.94 -9.43
CA THR A 132 -14.14 10.06 -10.29
C THR A 132 -15.06 11.21 -9.88
N LEU A 133 -15.22 11.47 -8.58
CA LEU A 133 -16.01 12.59 -8.07
C LEU A 133 -15.36 13.94 -8.40
N LEU A 134 -14.04 14.04 -8.28
CA LEU A 134 -13.30 15.24 -8.66
C LEU A 134 -13.43 15.52 -10.16
N GLU A 135 -13.31 14.50 -11.01
CA GLU A 135 -13.51 14.63 -12.45
C GLU A 135 -14.93 15.15 -12.75
N LEU A 136 -15.97 14.53 -12.19
CA LEU A 136 -17.36 14.96 -12.39
C LEU A 136 -17.61 16.40 -11.93
N ALA A 137 -17.03 16.81 -10.79
CA ALA A 137 -17.12 18.17 -10.29
C ALA A 137 -16.46 19.18 -11.24
N LEU A 138 -15.27 18.85 -11.78
CA LEU A 138 -14.58 19.67 -12.76
C LEU A 138 -15.41 19.85 -14.04
N TRP A 139 -15.99 18.76 -14.57
CA TRP A 139 -16.88 18.82 -15.73
C TRP A 139 -18.10 19.71 -15.45
N LYS A 140 -18.71 19.60 -14.26
CA LYS A 140 -19.86 20.42 -13.87
C LYS A 140 -19.51 21.91 -13.83
N SER A 141 -18.39 22.28 -13.21
CA SER A 141 -17.95 23.68 -13.17
C SER A 141 -17.63 24.23 -14.56
N MET A 142 -17.06 23.43 -15.46
CA MET A 142 -16.85 23.84 -16.85
C MET A 142 -18.17 24.10 -17.59
N LEU A 143 -19.20 23.28 -17.36
CA LEU A 143 -20.52 23.50 -17.98
C LEU A 143 -21.20 24.77 -17.44
N GLU A 144 -21.09 25.05 -16.15
CA GLU A 144 -21.66 26.25 -15.53
C GLU A 144 -21.02 27.54 -16.08
N ILE A 145 -19.69 27.57 -16.26
CA ILE A 145 -18.99 28.71 -16.88
C ILE A 145 -19.46 28.95 -18.33
N ASN A 146 -19.68 27.89 -19.09
CA ASN A 146 -20.15 28.01 -20.47
C ASN A 146 -21.63 28.43 -20.55
N ALA A 147 -22.45 28.04 -19.58
CA ALA A 147 -23.86 28.43 -19.51
C ALA A 147 -24.04 29.92 -19.20
N ASP A 148 -23.24 30.49 -18.28
CA ASP A 148 -23.27 31.92 -17.95
C ASP A 148 -22.81 32.83 -19.10
N SER A 149 -22.01 32.30 -20.04
CA SER A 149 -21.63 33.03 -21.26
C SER A 149 -22.72 33.05 -22.35
N SER A 150 -23.83 32.32 -22.18
CA SER A 150 -24.84 32.08 -23.22
C SER A 150 -26.18 32.81 -23.04
N PHE A 151 -26.30 33.72 -22.06
CA PHE A 151 -27.49 34.56 -21.86
C PHE A 151 -27.20 36.07 -22.02
N GLU A 152 -26.98 36.52 -23.25
CA GLU A 152 -27.44 37.85 -23.67
C GLU A 152 -28.57 37.69 -24.70
N VAL A 153 -29.79 37.46 -24.21
CA VAL A 153 -31.00 37.69 -25.01
C VAL A 153 -31.44 39.12 -24.73
N ASN A 154 -31.15 40.05 -25.64
CA ASN A 154 -31.66 41.41 -25.56
C ASN A 154 -32.89 41.57 -26.47
N PRO A 155 -34.10 41.87 -25.95
CA PRO A 155 -35.29 42.04 -26.78
C PRO A 155 -35.39 43.47 -27.34
N LYS A 156 -35.43 43.57 -28.67
CA LYS A 156 -36.03 44.64 -29.51
C LYS A 156 -35.64 46.11 -29.23
N LYS A 157 -34.87 46.70 -30.16
CA LYS A 157 -35.13 48.07 -30.68
C LYS A 157 -34.96 48.08 -32.21
N LYS A 158 -35.92 48.70 -32.91
CA LYS A 158 -35.97 48.89 -34.37
C LYS A 158 -35.13 50.13 -34.81
N ALA A 159 -34.64 50.05 -36.06
CA ALA A 159 -33.97 51.05 -36.92
C ALA A 159 -32.51 51.40 -36.57
N LYS A 160 -31.56 51.59 -37.51
CA LYS A 160 -31.58 51.98 -38.93
C LYS A 160 -30.32 51.40 -39.63
N ILE A 161 -30.35 51.29 -40.95
CA ILE A 161 -29.27 50.84 -41.86
C ILE A 161 -28.04 51.77 -41.76
N ASP A 162 -26.82 51.22 -41.65
CA ASP A 162 -25.70 51.58 -42.54
C ASP A 162 -24.52 50.59 -42.48
N ASP A 163 -23.87 50.53 -43.64
CA ASP A 163 -22.80 49.67 -44.14
C ASP A 163 -21.44 49.89 -43.45
N MET A 164 -20.81 48.83 -42.93
CA MET A 164 -19.44 48.45 -43.32
C MET A 164 -19.00 47.13 -42.68
N THR A 165 -18.39 46.31 -43.53
CA THR A 165 -17.80 45.01 -43.31
C THR A 165 -16.56 45.03 -42.39
N SER A 166 -16.52 44.14 -41.40
CA SER A 166 -15.27 43.59 -40.87
C SER A 166 -15.54 42.21 -40.27
N ARG A 167 -15.22 41.18 -41.08
CA ARG A 167 -15.19 39.78 -40.69
C ARG A 167 -13.94 39.54 -39.85
N THR A 168 -14.11 39.08 -38.61
CA THR A 168 -13.09 38.20 -38.01
C THR A 168 -13.78 36.91 -37.58
N LYS A 169 -13.85 35.97 -38.52
CA LYS A 169 -14.28 34.59 -38.27
C LYS A 169 -13.07 33.75 -37.88
N GLN A 170 -13.29 33.00 -36.80
CA GLN A 170 -12.85 31.62 -36.56
C GLN A 170 -11.38 31.33 -36.27
N ARG A 171 -11.20 30.66 -35.13
CA ARG A 171 -10.75 29.26 -35.14
C ARG A 171 -11.34 28.48 -33.96
N ILE A 172 -12.47 27.81 -34.23
CA ILE A 172 -12.89 26.64 -33.47
C ILE A 172 -12.03 25.49 -34.00
N ALA A 173 -11.15 24.95 -33.15
CA ALA A 173 -10.57 23.64 -33.37
C ALA A 173 -11.40 22.64 -32.55
N SER A 174 -12.40 22.06 -33.21
CA SER A 174 -12.95 20.76 -32.84
C SER A 174 -11.88 19.69 -33.13
N GLY A 175 -11.73 18.73 -32.23
CA GLY A 175 -11.04 17.47 -32.51
C GLY A 175 -9.59 17.39 -32.04
N ALA A 176 -9.40 17.15 -30.74
CA ALA A 176 -8.37 16.23 -30.27
C ALA A 176 -8.82 15.67 -28.92
N ALA A 177 -9.08 14.36 -28.87
CA ALA A 177 -9.11 13.62 -27.63
C ALA A 177 -7.77 13.84 -26.92
N MET A 178 -7.73 14.75 -25.94
CA MET A 178 -6.62 14.80 -24.99
C MET A 178 -6.77 13.60 -24.07
N SER A 179 -6.22 12.47 -24.53
CA SER A 179 -5.85 11.37 -23.67
C SER A 179 -4.84 11.92 -22.66
N ILE A 180 -5.32 12.33 -21.49
CA ILE A 180 -4.43 12.58 -20.34
C ILE A 180 -4.04 11.19 -19.85
N VAL A 181 -2.96 10.67 -20.42
CA VAL A 181 -2.23 9.55 -19.86
C VAL A 181 -1.62 10.05 -18.56
N ILE A 182 -2.23 9.73 -17.42
CA ILE A 182 -1.59 9.88 -16.12
C ILE A 182 -0.50 8.80 -16.03
N LYS A 183 0.69 9.13 -16.54
CA LYS A 183 1.93 8.45 -16.17
C LYS A 183 2.50 9.17 -14.96
N ASN A 184 2.38 8.54 -13.80
CA ASN A 184 3.32 8.62 -12.68
C ASN A 184 3.13 7.29 -11.93
N VAL A 185 3.95 6.25 -12.09
CA VAL A 185 5.42 6.13 -11.93
C VAL A 185 5.87 6.40 -10.50
N LEU A 186 6.19 5.26 -9.86
CA LEU A 186 6.90 4.98 -8.58
C LEU A 186 6.09 5.04 -7.28
#